data_AF-A0A3A8KPR8-F1
#
_entry.id   AF-A0A3A8KPR8-F1
#
_cell.length_a   1.000
_cell.length_b   1.000
_cell.length_c   1.000
_cell.angle_alpha   90.00
_cell.angle_beta   90.00
_cell.angle_gamma   90.00
#
_symmetry.space_group_name_H-M   'P 1'
#
loop_
_entity.id
_entity.type
_entity.pdbx_description
1 polymer ?
#
loop_
_entity_poly.entity_id
_entity_poly.type
_entity_poly.pdbx_seq_one_letter_code
_entity_poly.pdbx_strand_id
1 'polypeptide(L)' 'MAREYGWAPVGQRARGVRPGGRWTTLTLVGAIRVGCRPKLMTHRGAINGRIFVRFVRQRLCPWLHPGDVVLMDNL' A
#
# COMPACT_ATOMS: atom_id res chain seq x y z
N MET A 1 -1.93 -4.29 14.57
CA MET A 1 -1.56 -5.32 15.55
C MET A 1 -1.27 -4.60 16.87
N ALA A 2 -1.91 -4.98 17.97
CA ALA A 2 -1.69 -4.38 19.28
C ALA A 2 -1.61 -5.49 20.33
N ARG A 3 -0.88 -5.27 21.44
CA ARG A 3 -0.80 -6.23 22.53
C ARG A 3 -2.18 -6.40 23.16
N GLU A 4 -2.62 -7.65 23.28
CA GLU A 4 -3.92 -7.97 23.88
C GLU A 4 -3.88 -8.01 25.40
N TYR A 5 -2.68 -8.21 25.95
CA TYR A 5 -2.44 -8.32 27.39
C TYR A 5 -1.30 -7.39 27.82
N GLY A 6 -1.41 -6.85 29.03
CA GLY A 6 -0.41 -5.97 29.65
C GLY A 6 -0.48 -6.06 31.16
N TRP A 7 0.64 -5.76 31.82
CA TRP A 7 0.77 -5.79 33.28
C TRP A 7 0.76 -4.36 33.84
N ALA A 8 0.13 -4.19 35.00
CA ALA A 8 0.15 -2.94 35.77
C ALA A 8 0.18 -3.25 37.28
N PRO A 9 0.66 -2.32 38.12
CA PRO A 9 0.61 -2.47 39.57
C PRO A 9 -0.80 -2.73 40.09
N VAL A 10 -0.91 -3.39 41.24
CA VAL A 10 -2.19 -3.67 41.90
C VAL A 10 -2.96 -2.37 42.11
N GLY A 11 -4.23 -2.36 41.69
CA GLY A 11 -5.10 -1.18 41.74
C GLY A 11 -4.98 -0.23 40.54
N GLN A 12 -4.09 -0.49 39.59
CA GLN A 12 -3.92 0.36 38.40
C GLN A 12 -4.41 -0.32 37.12
N ARG A 13 -4.89 0.49 36.17
CA ARG A 13 -5.29 0.00 34.83
C ARG A 13 -4.08 -0.04 33.90
N ALA A 14 -3.83 -1.20 33.29
CA ALA A 14 -2.90 -1.30 32.16
C ALA A 14 -3.49 -0.58 30.94
N ARG A 15 -2.84 0.51 30.50
CA ARG A 15 -3.25 1.27 29.31
C ARG A 15 -2.42 0.87 28.11
N GLY A 16 -3.07 0.68 26.97
CA GLY A 16 -2.42 0.42 25.70
C GLY A 16 -3.16 1.15 24.58
N VAL A 17 -2.43 1.53 23.53
CA VAL A 17 -3.01 2.13 22.32
C VAL A 17 -3.11 1.05 21.25
N ARG A 18 -4.30 0.87 20.66
CA ARG A 18 -4.44 0.09 19.43
C ARG A 18 -4.43 1.03 18.23
N PRO A 19 -3.58 0.81 17.22
CA PRO A 19 -3.82 1.41 15.93
C PRO A 19 -5.11 0.82 15.35
N GLY A 20 -6.17 1.63 15.28
CA GLY A 20 -7.49 1.25 14.76
C GLY A 20 -8.45 2.43 14.83
N GLY A 21 -9.05 2.81 13.71
CA GLY A 21 -9.95 3.98 13.58
C GLY A 21 -10.53 4.11 12.16
N ARG A 22 -11.39 5.11 11.93
CA ARG A 22 -11.82 5.52 10.57
C ARG A 22 -10.68 6.29 9.90
N TRP A 23 -9.83 5.58 9.17
CA TRP A 23 -8.78 6.19 8.36
C TRP A 23 -9.28 6.39 6.94
N THR A 24 -9.01 7.56 6.36
CA THR A 24 -9.14 7.74 4.92
C THR A 24 -7.92 7.06 4.27
N THR A 25 -8.08 5.80 3.88
CA THR A 25 -7.01 5.06 3.20
C THR A 25 -6.80 5.64 1.81
N LEU A 26 -5.57 6.06 1.52
CA LEU A 26 -5.12 6.42 0.17
C LEU A 26 -4.04 5.42 -0.23
N THR A 27 -4.34 4.55 -1.18
CA THR A 27 -3.38 3.60 -1.73
C THR A 27 -2.60 4.27 -2.86
N LEU A 28 -1.28 4.12 -2.84
CA LEU A 28 -0.37 4.48 -3.92
C LEU A 28 0.07 3.21 -4.62
N VAL A 29 -0.11 3.14 -5.94
CA VAL A 29 0.49 2.11 -6.79
C VAL A 29 1.49 2.77 -7.73
N GLY A 30 2.61 2.10 -7.95
CA GLY A 30 3.64 2.64 -8.78
C GLY A 30 4.61 1.61 -9.34
N ALA A 31 5.34 2.02 -10.36
CA ALA A 31 6.43 1.28 -10.96
C ALA A 31 7.68 2.16 -10.99
N ILE A 32 8.82 1.54 -10.69
CA ILE A 32 10.13 2.17 -10.63
C ILE A 32 11.08 1.53 -11.63
N ARG A 33 12.02 2.31 -12.14
CA ARG A 33 13.10 1.87 -13.03
C ARG A 33 14.33 2.70 -12.72
N VAL A 34 15.51 2.06 -12.72
CA VAL A 34 16.79 2.74 -12.51
C VAL A 34 16.96 3.86 -13.54
N GLY A 35 17.36 5.04 -13.07
CA GLY A 35 17.62 6.20 -13.94
C GLY A 35 16.37 6.88 -14.52
N CYS A 36 15.16 6.48 -14.11
CA CYS A 36 13.92 7.07 -14.63
C CYS A 36 12.98 7.52 -13.51
N ARG A 37 12.14 8.53 -13.83
CA ARG A 37 11.11 9.00 -12.91
C ARG A 37 10.02 7.93 -12.71
N PRO A 38 9.61 7.63 -11.46
CA PRO A 38 8.55 6.66 -11.18
C PRO A 38 7.21 7.00 -11.85
N LYS A 39 6.47 5.98 -12.25
CA LYS A 39 5.06 6.12 -12.64
C LYS A 39 4.18 5.77 -11.45
N LEU A 40 3.34 6.71 -11.03
CA LEU A 40 2.53 6.61 -9.81
C LEU A 40 1.04 6.87 -10.11
N MET A 41 0.17 6.25 -9.33
CA MET A 41 -1.26 6.54 -9.29
C MET A 41 -1.77 6.38 -7.86
N THR A 42 -2.63 7.28 -7.42
CA THR A 42 -3.31 7.19 -6.13
C THR A 42 -4.76 6.73 -6.30
N HIS A 43 -5.25 5.98 -5.32
CA HIS A 43 -6.64 5.53 -5.23
C HIS A 43 -7.13 5.64 -3.79
N ARG A 44 -8.37 6.10 -3.59
CA ARG A 44 -8.99 6.12 -2.26
C ARG A 44 -9.57 4.75 -1.96
N GLY A 45 -9.11 4.11 -0.89
CA GLY A 45 -9.46 2.76 -0.51
C GLY A 45 -8.53 1.71 -1.11
N ALA A 46 -8.87 0.43 -0.89
CA ALA A 46 -8.05 -0.70 -1.33
C ALA A 46 -8.02 -0.81 -2.86
N ILE A 47 -6.87 -1.23 -3.40
CA ILE A 47 -6.74 -1.60 -4.80
C ILE A 47 -7.38 -2.98 -5.02
N ASN A 48 -8.06 -3.12 -6.15
CA ASN A 48 -8.53 -4.40 -6.67
C ASN A 48 -8.02 -4.58 -8.12
N GLY A 49 -8.27 -5.74 -8.71
CA GLY A 49 -7.81 -6.05 -10.06
C GLY A 49 -8.23 -5.02 -11.12
N ARG A 50 -9.44 -4.46 -11.04
CA ARG A 50 -9.89 -3.44 -12.01
C ARG A 50 -9.11 -2.13 -11.90
N ILE A 51 -8.84 -1.67 -10.68
CA ILE A 51 -8.04 -0.47 -10.42
C ILE A 51 -6.59 -0.72 -10.83
N PHE A 52 -6.06 -1.92 -10.56
CA PHE A 52 -4.72 -2.29 -10.97
C PHE A 52 -4.56 -2.33 -12.49
N VAL A 53 -5.50 -2.94 -13.22
CA VAL A 53 -5.52 -2.93 -14.69
C VAL A 53 -5.58 -1.51 -15.24
N ARG A 54 -6.28 -0.59 -14.57
CA ARG A 54 -6.28 0.83 -14.94
C ARG A 54 -4.88 1.44 -14.80
N PHE A 55 -4.17 1.19 -13.70
CA PHE A 55 -2.77 1.62 -13.54
C PHE A 55 -1.89 1.05 -14.66
N VAL A 56 -2.02 -0.24 -14.95
CA VAL A 56 -1.24 -0.92 -15.99
C VAL A 56 -1.46 -0.25 -17.35
N ARG A 57 -2.72 -0.11 -17.77
CA ARG A 57 -3.07 0.48 -19.08
C ARG A 57 -2.70 1.96 -19.20
N GLN A 58 -2.95 2.76 -18.17
CA GLN A 58 -2.83 4.21 -18.26
C GLN A 58 -1.43 4.73 -17.91
N ARG A 59 -0.65 3.99 -17.14
CA ARG A 59 0.64 4.46 -16.60
C ARG A 59 1.81 3.55 -16.96
N LEU A 60 1.67 2.23 -16.76
CA LEU A 60 2.78 1.29 -16.92
C LEU A 60 3.05 0.97 -18.39
N CYS A 61 2.08 0.43 -19.12
CA CYS A 61 2.27 -0.01 -20.51
C CYS A 61 2.82 1.09 -21.43
N PRO A 62 2.33 2.35 -21.39
CA PRO A 62 2.89 3.42 -22.23
C PRO A 62 4.33 3.82 -21.89
N TRP A 63 4.86 3.31 -20.78
CA TRP A 63 6.20 3.61 -20.28
C TRP A 63 7.18 2.43 -20.46
N LEU A 64 6.68 1.27 -20.87
CA LEU A 64 7.50 0.10 -21.19
C LEU A 64 7.99 0.15 -22.65
N HIS A 65 9.17 -0.39 -22.86
CA HIS A 65 9.81 -0.61 -24.14
C HIS A 65 9.94 -2.12 -24.40
N PRO A 66 10.06 -2.54 -25.67
CA PRO A 66 10.36 -3.93 -25.99
C PRO A 66 11.62 -4.41 -25.24
N GLY A 67 11.51 -5.57 -24.59
CA GLY A 67 12.60 -6.18 -23.81
C GLY A 67 12.59 -5.84 -22.32
N ASP A 68 11.74 -4.91 -21.86
CA ASP A 68 11.60 -4.63 -20.45
C ASP A 68 10.95 -5.80 -19.69
N VAL A 69 11.49 -6.12 -18.51
CA VAL A 69 10.95 -7.12 -17.60
C VAL A 69 10.27 -6.43 -16.43
N VAL A 70 9.01 -6.78 -16.20
CA VAL A 70 8.24 -6.30 -15.05
C VAL A 70 8.35 -7.33 -13.93
N LEU A 71 8.93 -6.91 -12.79
CA LEU A 71 8.87 -7.66 -11.55
C LEU A 71 7.75 -7.09 -10.68
N MET A 72 6.86 -7.95 -10.22
CA MET A 72 5.67 -7.60 -9.47
C MET A 72 5.35 -8.74 -8.51
N ASP A 73 4.77 -8.40 -7.36
CA ASP A 73 4.23 -9.35 -6.40
C ASP A 73 2.90 -9.96 -6.89
N ASN A 74 2.54 -11.12 -6.35
CA ASN A 74 1.25 -11.73 -6.66
C ASN A 74 0.15 -11.08 -5.80
N LEU A 75 -0.36 -9.96 -6.29
CA LEU A 75 -1.38 -9.11 -5.68
C LEU A 75 -2.76 -9.77 -5.60
#